data_AF-A0A350PE44-F1
#
_entry.id   AF-A0A350PE44-F1
#
_cell.length_a   1.000
_cell.length_b   1.000
_cell.length_c   1.000
_cell.angle_alpha   90.00
_cell.angle_beta   90.00
_cell.angle_gamma   90.00
#
_symmetry.space_group_name_H-M   'P 1'
#
loop_
_entity.id
_entity.type
_entity.pdbx_description
1 polymer ?
#
loop_
_entity_poly.entity_id
_entity_poly.type
_entity_poly.pdbx_seq_one_letter_code
_entity_poly.pdbx_strand_id
1 'polypeptide(L)'
;MNFKYTQWDKRFGKGAASTPFDTLWNLFQELLTISSGDVSQAMRWLTELDKEYRITDQFDESYSIGDFMDDLKDRGYLKEDDKNQIVITKKTERSLRQKSLEEIFKNLKKGGLGSHKTPHTGKGLERQPETRKWNPGSDIGQIDSVGTMLNMLNHSTIDNIDLHEDDITVFDTDHYTSVSTVLLIDISHSMILYGEDRITPAKKVAMALSELILTSYAKDSLDIIVFGNEAWEISINDLPYLKVGPYHTNTLQGLERARHLLQRKKFSNKQIFMITDGKPSCMI
;
A
#
# COMPACT_ATOMS: atom_id res chain seq x y z
N MET A 1 -12.42 11.45 37.16
CA MET A 1 -12.23 10.71 35.89
C MET A 1 -11.09 9.72 36.16
N ASN A 2 -11.42 8.47 36.46
CA ASN A 2 -10.41 7.46 36.83
C ASN A 2 -9.85 6.85 35.55
N PHE A 3 -8.69 7.32 35.11
CA PHE A 3 -7.94 6.67 34.05
C PHE A 3 -7.41 5.34 34.61
N LYS A 4 -7.95 4.21 34.12
CA LYS A 4 -7.29 2.92 34.28
C LYS A 4 -6.08 2.92 33.34
N TYR A 5 -4.91 3.26 33.87
CA TYR A 5 -3.66 3.03 33.17
C TYR A 5 -3.47 1.51 33.04
N THR A 6 -3.61 0.97 31.83
CA THR A 6 -3.10 -0.36 31.50
C THR A 6 -1.59 -0.32 31.67
N GLN A 7 -1.02 -1.30 32.39
CA GLN A 7 0.42 -1.41 32.55
C GLN A 7 1.10 -1.43 31.17
N TRP A 8 2.18 -0.67 31.03
CA TRP A 8 3.01 -0.71 29.83
C TRP A 8 3.58 -2.11 29.69
N ASP A 9 3.21 -2.77 28.61
CA ASP A 9 3.65 -4.12 28.30
C ASP A 9 4.75 -4.06 27.24
N LYS A 10 5.91 -4.61 27.59
CA LYS A 10 7.14 -4.57 26.78
C LYS A 10 6.95 -5.24 25.41
N ARG A 11 5.96 -6.12 25.26
CA ARG A 11 5.57 -6.76 23.99
C ARG A 11 5.10 -5.77 22.91
N PHE A 12 4.70 -4.56 23.29
CA PHE A 12 4.20 -3.53 22.35
C PHE A 12 5.23 -2.43 22.04
N GLY A 13 6.50 -2.63 22.41
CA GLY A 13 7.58 -1.70 22.09
C GLY A 13 7.84 -1.65 20.59
N LYS A 14 7.66 -0.48 19.96
CA LYS A 14 8.00 -0.25 18.54
C LYS A 14 9.52 -0.26 18.34
N GLY A 15 10.08 -1.42 18.00
CA GLY A 15 11.37 -1.55 17.32
C GLY A 15 11.17 -1.62 15.79
N ALA A 16 12.20 -1.30 15.01
CA ALA A 16 12.17 -1.20 13.55
C ALA A 16 12.04 -2.56 12.80
N ALA A 17 11.89 -3.68 13.51
CA ALA A 17 11.56 -4.98 12.95
C ALA A 17 10.04 -5.23 13.10
N SER A 18 9.38 -5.82 12.09
CA SER A 18 7.97 -6.20 12.22
C SER A 18 7.82 -7.14 13.41
N THR A 19 6.98 -6.78 14.39
CA THR A 19 6.77 -7.63 15.56
C THR A 19 6.23 -9.01 15.12
N PRO A 20 6.43 -10.09 15.89
CA PRO A 20 5.81 -11.39 15.61
C PRO A 20 4.31 -11.29 15.32
N PHE A 21 3.61 -10.42 16.06
CA PHE A 21 2.21 -10.09 15.81
C PHE A 21 2.01 -9.48 14.42
N ASP A 22 2.80 -8.47 14.02
CA ASP A 22 2.62 -7.78 12.74
C ASP A 22 2.84 -8.73 11.55
N THR A 23 3.79 -9.67 11.66
CA THR A 23 4.04 -10.70 10.65
C THR A 23 2.83 -11.61 10.47
N LEU A 24 2.33 -12.19 11.57
CA LEU A 24 1.15 -13.07 11.54
C LEU A 24 -0.13 -12.29 11.17
N TRP A 25 -0.25 -11.04 11.60
CA TRP A 25 -1.36 -10.16 11.27
C TRP A 25 -1.44 -9.89 9.76
N ASN A 26 -0.32 -9.54 9.13
CA ASN A 26 -0.28 -9.30 7.69
C ASN A 26 -0.73 -10.54 6.90
N LEU A 27 -0.20 -11.71 7.26
CA LEU A 27 -0.56 -12.98 6.62
C LEU A 27 -2.03 -13.35 6.87
N PHE A 28 -2.50 -13.20 8.11
CA PHE A 28 -3.88 -13.46 8.48
C PHE A 28 -4.87 -12.56 7.71
N GLN A 29 -4.55 -11.28 7.48
CA GLN A 29 -5.39 -10.39 6.67
C GLN A 29 -5.49 -10.83 5.21
N GLU A 30 -4.42 -11.38 4.62
CA GLU A 30 -4.47 -12.00 3.29
C GLU A 30 -5.39 -13.21 3.28
N LEU A 31 -5.22 -14.12 4.23
CA LEU A 31 -6.05 -15.32 4.36
C LEU A 31 -7.53 -14.99 4.65
N LEU A 32 -7.81 -13.95 5.43
CA LEU A 32 -9.15 -13.41 5.66
C LEU A 32 -9.78 -12.89 4.36
N THR A 33 -9.00 -12.22 3.52
CA THR A 33 -9.49 -11.74 2.22
C THR A 33 -9.87 -12.91 1.32
N ILE A 34 -9.00 -13.92 1.23
CA ILE A 34 -9.22 -15.13 0.41
C ILE A 34 -10.42 -15.95 0.92
N SER A 35 -10.57 -16.06 2.24
CA SER A 35 -11.68 -16.79 2.88
C SER A 35 -12.98 -16.00 2.96
N SER A 36 -13.05 -14.82 2.32
CA SER A 36 -14.24 -13.96 2.35
C SER A 36 -14.71 -13.59 3.77
N GLY A 37 -13.75 -13.42 4.69
CA GLY A 37 -14.01 -13.04 6.09
C GLY A 37 -14.27 -14.21 7.05
N ASP A 38 -14.17 -15.46 6.61
CA ASP A 38 -14.26 -16.63 7.50
C ASP A 38 -13.00 -16.76 8.37
N VAL A 39 -13.10 -16.30 9.62
CA VAL A 39 -12.04 -16.33 10.62
C VAL A 39 -11.56 -17.76 10.90
N SER A 40 -12.49 -18.72 10.96
CA SER A 40 -12.14 -20.10 11.30
C SER A 40 -11.33 -20.74 10.17
N GLN A 41 -11.73 -20.50 8.92
CA GLN A 41 -10.98 -20.96 7.76
C GLN A 41 -9.61 -20.28 7.66
N ALA A 42 -9.54 -18.96 7.86
CA ALA A 42 -8.28 -18.21 7.82
C ALA A 42 -7.30 -18.69 8.90
N MET A 43 -7.76 -18.96 10.13
CA MET A 43 -6.92 -19.51 11.20
C MET A 43 -6.43 -20.93 10.92
N ARG A 44 -7.27 -21.77 10.30
CA ARG A 44 -6.85 -23.11 9.86
C ARG A 44 -5.69 -23.02 8.86
N TRP A 45 -5.86 -22.21 7.82
CA TRP A 45 -4.80 -22.01 6.82
C TRP A 45 -3.53 -21.39 7.41
N LEU A 46 -3.67 -20.44 8.33
CA LEU A 46 -2.52 -19.85 9.03
C LEU A 46 -1.74 -20.91 9.81
N THR A 47 -2.46 -21.81 10.49
CA THR A 47 -1.86 -22.93 11.24
C THR A 47 -1.20 -23.96 10.31
N GLU A 48 -1.77 -24.22 9.14
CA GLU A 48 -1.16 -25.11 8.13
C GLU A 48 0.13 -24.51 7.57
N LEU A 49 0.12 -23.21 7.24
CA LEU A 49 1.31 -22.49 6.78
C LEU A 49 2.41 -22.47 7.84
N ASP A 50 2.05 -22.24 9.10
CA ASP A 50 3.01 -22.27 10.20
C ASP A 50 3.65 -23.66 10.36
N LYS A 51 2.88 -24.75 10.23
CA LYS A 51 3.42 -26.12 10.27
C LYS A 51 4.39 -26.41 9.13
N GLU A 52 4.11 -25.93 7.93
CA GLU A 52 4.93 -26.19 6.73
C GLU A 52 6.20 -25.32 6.71
N TYR A 53 6.04 -24.02 6.96
CA TYR A 53 7.12 -23.03 6.81
C TYR A 53 7.78 -22.63 8.12
N ARG A 54 7.30 -23.15 9.26
CA ARG A 54 7.84 -22.88 10.60
C ARG A 54 7.97 -21.38 10.86
N ILE A 55 6.87 -20.66 10.67
CA ILE A 55 6.86 -19.19 10.71
C ILE A 55 7.11 -18.71 12.14
N THR A 56 6.44 -19.32 13.11
CA THR A 56 6.56 -18.98 14.53
C THR A 56 7.94 -19.31 15.12
N ASP A 57 8.62 -20.33 14.59
CA ASP A 57 9.99 -20.72 15.00
C ASP A 57 11.04 -19.64 14.66
N GLN A 58 10.73 -18.69 13.78
CA GLN A 58 11.64 -17.63 13.34
C GLN A 58 11.63 -16.40 14.27
N PHE A 59 10.76 -16.39 15.27
CA PHE A 59 10.64 -15.27 16.21
C PHE A 59 11.62 -15.43 17.38
N ASP A 60 12.27 -14.33 17.77
CA ASP A 60 13.20 -14.30 18.92
C ASP A 60 12.49 -14.61 20.25
N GLU A 61 11.19 -14.31 20.34
CA GLU A 61 10.32 -14.62 21.47
C GLU A 61 9.39 -15.79 21.12
N SER A 62 9.11 -16.66 22.10
CA SER A 62 8.16 -17.76 21.94
C SER A 62 6.74 -17.22 21.74
N TYR A 63 6.35 -17.02 20.48
CA TYR A 63 5.06 -16.46 20.09
C TYR A 63 4.31 -17.43 19.18
N SER A 64 3.24 -18.03 19.70
CA SER A 64 2.47 -19.05 18.99
C SER A 64 1.26 -18.49 18.25
N ILE A 65 0.67 -19.29 17.37
CA ILE A 65 -0.63 -18.97 16.74
C ILE A 65 -1.74 -18.82 17.79
N GLY A 66 -1.64 -19.51 18.93
CA GLY A 66 -2.57 -19.35 20.06
C GLY A 66 -2.46 -17.95 20.68
N ASP A 67 -1.23 -17.51 20.97
CA ASP A 67 -0.97 -16.16 21.50
C ASP A 67 -1.46 -15.09 20.52
N PHE A 68 -1.26 -15.31 19.22
CA PHE A 68 -1.80 -14.44 18.17
C PHE A 68 -3.33 -14.36 18.19
N MET A 69 -4.02 -15.49 18.36
CA MET A 69 -5.48 -15.50 18.44
C MET A 69 -6.00 -14.72 19.65
N ASP A 70 -5.35 -14.87 20.80
CA ASP A 70 -5.70 -14.15 22.02
C ASP A 70 -5.43 -12.65 21.86
N ASP A 71 -4.27 -12.27 21.30
CA ASP A 71 -3.94 -10.89 20.97
C ASP A 71 -4.95 -10.25 20.00
N LEU A 72 -5.48 -11.00 19.03
CA LEU A 72 -6.53 -10.51 18.13
C LEU A 72 -7.83 -10.21 18.87
N LYS A 73 -8.21 -11.02 19.87
CA LYS A 73 -9.38 -10.77 20.71
C LYS A 73 -9.13 -9.57 21.64
N ASP A 74 -8.00 -9.54 22.33
CA ASP A 74 -7.63 -8.50 23.29
C ASP A 74 -7.50 -7.12 22.64
N ARG A 75 -6.90 -7.07 21.44
CA ARG A 75 -6.80 -5.83 20.65
C ARG A 75 -8.10 -5.47 19.93
N GLY A 76 -9.17 -6.27 20.07
CA GLY A 76 -10.50 -5.99 19.53
C GLY A 76 -10.61 -6.15 18.01
N TYR A 77 -9.77 -6.98 17.39
CA TYR A 77 -9.87 -7.35 15.98
C TYR A 77 -10.89 -8.48 15.75
N LEU A 78 -11.03 -9.38 16.72
CA LEU A 78 -12.02 -10.45 16.73
C LEU A 78 -12.98 -10.28 17.91
N LYS A 79 -14.20 -10.79 17.76
CA LYS A 79 -15.19 -10.89 18.84
C LYS A 79 -16.02 -12.17 18.68
N GLU A 80 -16.69 -12.57 19.73
CA GLU A 80 -17.70 -13.63 19.66
C GLU A 80 -19.06 -13.01 19.31
N ASP A 81 -19.80 -13.66 18.43
CA ASP A 81 -21.18 -13.32 18.10
C ASP A 81 -22.19 -13.96 19.06
N ASP A 82 -23.48 -13.68 18.87
CA ASP A 82 -24.57 -14.21 19.70
C ASP A 82 -24.69 -15.75 19.64
N LYS A 83 -24.03 -16.39 18.68
CA LYS A 83 -23.97 -17.86 18.49
C LYS A 83 -22.62 -18.43 18.95
N ASN A 84 -21.84 -17.65 19.68
CA ASN A 84 -20.52 -18.02 20.18
C ASN A 84 -19.49 -18.33 19.08
N GLN A 85 -19.71 -17.79 17.87
CA GLN A 85 -18.78 -17.89 16.75
C GLN A 85 -17.83 -16.69 16.74
N ILE A 86 -16.56 -16.95 16.45
CA ILE A 86 -15.56 -15.89 16.33
C ILE A 86 -15.74 -15.19 14.99
N VAL A 87 -15.99 -13.88 15.03
CA VAL A 87 -16.21 -13.03 13.84
C VAL A 87 -15.28 -11.81 13.88
N ILE A 88 -15.01 -11.25 12.70
CA ILE A 88 -14.26 -10.01 12.59
C ILE A 88 -15.04 -8.81 13.15
N THR A 89 -14.32 -7.84 13.71
CA THR A 89 -14.92 -6.58 14.15
C THR A 89 -14.86 -5.51 13.06
N LYS A 90 -15.61 -4.41 13.25
CA LYS A 90 -15.51 -3.20 12.39
C LYS A 90 -14.08 -2.65 12.30
N LYS A 91 -13.26 -2.88 13.34
CA LYS A 91 -11.83 -2.49 13.35
C LYS A 91 -11.05 -3.30 12.32
N THR A 92 -11.26 -4.62 12.29
CA THR A 92 -10.66 -5.52 11.30
C THR A 92 -11.14 -5.21 9.89
N GLU A 93 -12.45 -5.00 9.68
CA GLU A 93 -12.98 -4.59 8.37
C GLU A 93 -12.33 -3.31 7.86
N ARG A 94 -12.15 -2.31 8.74
CA ARG A 94 -11.47 -1.06 8.37
C ARG A 94 -10.00 -1.30 8.01
N SER A 95 -9.29 -2.10 8.81
CA SER A 95 -7.90 -2.42 8.56
C SER A 95 -7.72 -3.20 7.25
N LEU A 96 -8.64 -4.11 6.93
CA LEU A 96 -8.64 -4.85 5.68
C LEU A 96 -8.75 -3.90 4.48
N ARG A 97 -9.74 -2.98 4.50
CA ARG A 97 -9.91 -1.98 3.44
C ARG A 97 -8.69 -1.08 3.28
N GLN A 98 -8.07 -0.67 4.39
CA GLN A 98 -6.86 0.14 4.35
C GLN A 98 -5.68 -0.64 3.75
N LYS A 99 -5.45 -1.88 4.18
CA LYS A 99 -4.39 -2.75 3.64
C LYS A 99 -4.58 -2.97 2.13
N SER A 100 -5.79 -3.30 1.69
CA SER A 100 -6.09 -3.47 0.26
C SER A 100 -5.83 -2.20 -0.55
N LEU A 101 -6.10 -1.02 0.01
CA LEU A 101 -5.77 0.25 -0.64
C LEU A 101 -4.26 0.47 -0.74
N GLU A 102 -3.51 0.19 0.34
CA GLU A 102 -2.06 0.35 0.39
C GLU A 102 -1.34 -0.65 -0.55
N GLU A 103 -1.85 -1.88 -0.67
CA GLU A 103 -1.29 -2.91 -1.56
C GLU A 103 -1.27 -2.47 -3.04
N ILE A 104 -2.26 -1.69 -3.46
CA ILE A 104 -2.31 -1.12 -4.82
C ILE A 104 -1.06 -0.27 -5.12
N PHE A 105 -0.51 0.40 -4.10
CA PHE A 105 0.66 1.28 -4.22
C PHE A 105 1.95 0.65 -3.67
N LYS A 106 1.96 -0.63 -3.30
CA LYS A 106 3.11 -1.30 -2.66
C LYS A 106 4.28 -1.55 -3.61
N ASN A 107 3.99 -1.85 -4.88
CA ASN A 107 5.00 -2.25 -5.88
C ASN A 107 5.46 -1.09 -6.77
N LEU A 108 5.57 0.11 -6.21
CA LEU A 108 6.00 1.28 -6.97
C LEU A 108 7.52 1.30 -7.16
N LYS A 109 7.95 1.47 -8.40
CA LYS A 109 9.34 1.67 -8.80
C LYS A 109 9.87 3.00 -8.27
N LYS A 110 11.18 3.05 -8.02
CA LYS A 110 11.88 4.31 -7.75
C LYS A 110 11.64 5.30 -8.91
N GLY A 111 11.14 6.49 -8.59
CA GLY A 111 10.73 7.50 -9.58
C GLY A 111 10.82 8.93 -9.08
N GLY A 112 10.17 9.87 -9.76
CA GLY A 112 10.14 11.28 -9.35
C GLY A 112 9.50 11.44 -7.96
N LEU A 113 9.87 12.49 -7.22
CA LEU A 113 9.37 12.74 -5.86
C LEU A 113 7.83 12.80 -5.83
N GLY A 114 7.20 12.00 -4.97
CA GLY A 114 5.76 12.00 -4.73
C GLY A 114 5.41 11.80 -3.26
N SER A 115 4.20 11.30 -2.99
CA SER A 115 3.73 11.02 -1.63
C SER A 115 3.50 9.52 -1.37
N HIS A 116 3.84 8.65 -2.32
CA HIS A 116 3.75 7.20 -2.12
C HIS A 116 5.07 6.64 -1.61
N LYS A 117 5.03 5.97 -0.45
CA LYS A 117 6.19 5.28 0.11
C LYS A 117 6.60 4.13 -0.82
N THR A 118 7.88 4.06 -1.17
CA THR A 118 8.43 2.93 -1.93
C THR A 118 9.33 2.09 -1.02
N PRO A 119 9.58 0.81 -1.34
CA PRO A 119 10.53 -0.02 -0.61
C PRO A 119 12.00 0.38 -0.88
N HIS A 120 12.25 1.42 -1.68
CA HIS A 120 13.58 1.85 -2.07
C HIS A 120 14.09 2.99 -1.19
N THR A 121 15.40 3.01 -0.94
CA THR A 121 16.08 4.18 -0.36
C THR A 121 16.30 5.26 -1.43
N GLY A 122 16.25 6.53 -1.03
CA GLY A 122 16.35 7.67 -1.92
C GLY A 122 16.06 8.98 -1.21
N LYS A 123 15.87 10.09 -1.93
CA LYS A 123 15.80 11.44 -1.35
C LYS A 123 14.44 11.79 -0.73
N GLY A 124 14.00 11.09 0.30
CA GLY A 124 12.84 11.50 1.10
C GLY A 124 13.23 12.19 2.39
N LEU A 125 12.23 12.40 3.24
CA LEU A 125 12.34 13.22 4.46
C LEU A 125 12.73 12.41 5.69
N GLU A 126 12.45 11.10 5.71
CA GLU A 126 12.64 10.25 6.88
C GLU A 126 13.93 9.45 6.74
N ARG A 127 14.80 9.54 7.75
CA ARG A 127 16.06 8.79 7.84
C ARG A 127 15.77 7.35 8.22
N GLN A 128 16.37 6.43 7.50
CA GLN A 128 16.47 5.04 7.90
C GLN A 128 17.54 4.90 9.00
N PRO A 129 17.39 3.91 9.90
CA PRO A 129 18.36 3.67 10.96
C PRO A 129 19.70 3.14 10.42
N GLU A 130 19.71 2.58 9.21
CA GLU A 130 20.90 2.07 8.56
C GLU A 130 21.75 3.22 7.97
N THR A 131 23.07 3.08 8.12
CA THR A 131 24.06 4.00 7.56
C THR A 131 24.90 3.29 6.52
N ARG A 132 25.32 4.01 5.50
CA ARG A 132 26.29 3.55 4.50
C ARG A 132 27.44 4.54 4.36
N LYS A 133 28.54 4.11 3.73
CA LYS A 133 29.63 5.01 3.35
C LYS A 133 29.14 6.10 2.41
N TRP A 134 29.69 7.30 2.59
CA TRP A 134 29.46 8.41 1.67
C TRP A 134 30.08 8.10 0.30
N ASN A 135 29.39 8.52 -0.75
CA ASN A 135 29.87 8.44 -2.13
C ASN A 135 29.58 9.79 -2.81
N PRO A 136 30.39 10.21 -3.80
CA PRO A 136 30.12 11.43 -4.56
C PRO A 136 28.69 11.49 -5.09
N GLY A 137 27.96 12.56 -4.75
CA GLY A 137 26.53 12.74 -5.07
C GLY A 137 25.55 12.32 -3.97
N SER A 138 26.03 11.75 -2.87
CA SER A 138 25.24 11.53 -1.65
C SER A 138 24.86 12.87 -1.00
N ASP A 139 23.68 12.94 -0.40
CA ASP A 139 23.20 14.15 0.27
C ASP A 139 24.00 14.43 1.54
N ILE A 140 24.72 15.56 1.56
CA ILE A 140 25.53 16.01 2.69
C ILE A 140 24.65 16.29 3.92
N GLY A 141 23.36 16.64 3.72
CA GLY A 141 22.42 16.83 4.81
C GLY A 141 22.07 15.55 5.60
N GLN A 142 22.50 14.38 5.12
CA GLN A 142 22.25 13.08 5.75
C GLN A 142 23.49 12.46 6.42
N ILE A 143 24.57 13.23 6.60
CA ILE A 143 25.77 12.73 7.29
C ILE A 143 25.42 12.31 8.73
N ASP A 144 25.85 11.11 9.10
CA ASP A 144 25.89 10.64 10.47
C ASP A 144 27.16 11.20 11.14
N SER A 145 27.01 12.34 11.80
CA SER A 145 28.13 13.00 12.46
C SER A 145 28.76 12.14 13.56
N VAL A 146 27.96 11.30 14.24
CA VAL A 146 28.44 10.47 15.34
C VAL A 146 29.22 9.28 14.79
N GLY A 147 28.63 8.52 13.86
CA GLY A 147 29.33 7.41 13.21
C GLY A 147 30.59 7.86 12.47
N THR A 148 30.52 8.99 11.78
CA THR A 148 31.69 9.58 11.09
C THR A 148 32.80 9.93 12.07
N MET A 149 32.46 10.56 13.20
CA MET A 149 33.45 10.91 14.22
C MET A 149 34.05 9.65 14.88
N LEU A 150 33.25 8.62 15.15
CA LEU A 150 33.73 7.35 15.68
C LEU A 150 34.69 6.65 14.72
N ASN A 151 34.38 6.65 13.42
CA ASN A 151 35.25 6.06 12.39
C ASN A 151 36.59 6.79 12.32
N MET A 152 36.56 8.12 12.27
CA MET A 152 37.75 8.99 12.28
C MET A 152 38.62 8.71 13.51
N LEU A 153 38.01 8.59 14.69
CA LEU A 153 38.74 8.31 15.93
C LEU A 153 39.39 6.92 15.98
N ASN A 154 38.98 5.96 15.15
CA ASN A 154 39.59 4.63 15.12
C ASN A 154 41.03 4.62 14.57
N HIS A 155 41.39 5.60 13.74
CA HIS A 155 42.73 5.72 13.17
C HIS A 155 43.44 7.04 13.51
N SER A 156 42.69 8.03 14.01
CA SER A 156 43.24 9.27 14.54
C SER A 156 43.87 9.10 15.93
N THR A 157 44.75 10.02 16.30
CA THR A 157 45.32 10.13 17.65
C THR A 157 44.87 11.45 18.29
N ILE A 158 44.97 11.55 19.62
CA ILE A 158 44.51 12.74 20.37
C ILE A 158 45.19 14.02 19.88
N ASP A 159 46.44 13.94 19.46
CA ASP A 159 47.25 15.07 18.98
C ASP A 159 47.17 15.28 17.46
N ASN A 160 46.59 14.31 16.72
CA ASN A 160 46.44 14.38 15.27
C ASN A 160 45.12 13.74 14.83
N ILE A 161 44.11 14.59 14.66
CA ILE A 161 42.79 14.23 14.13
C ILE A 161 42.86 14.37 12.61
N ASP A 162 42.64 13.27 11.90
CA ASP A 162 42.67 13.23 10.44
C ASP A 162 41.37 12.63 9.91
N LEU A 163 40.57 13.42 9.21
CA LEU A 163 39.29 12.99 8.65
C LEU A 163 39.49 12.56 7.20
N HIS A 164 39.26 11.28 6.93
CA HIS A 164 39.26 10.75 5.58
C HIS A 164 37.83 10.66 5.02
N GLU A 165 37.69 10.72 3.69
CA GLU A 165 36.40 10.53 3.01
C GLU A 165 35.75 9.18 3.38
N ASP A 166 36.58 8.15 3.59
CA ASP A 166 36.17 6.81 4.00
C ASP A 166 35.53 6.72 5.40
N ASP A 167 35.78 7.71 6.26
CA ASP A 167 35.19 7.80 7.59
C ASP A 167 33.74 8.28 7.53
N ILE A 168 33.39 9.02 6.48
CA ILE A 168 32.10 9.69 6.34
C ILE A 168 31.01 8.66 6.08
N THR A 169 30.08 8.57 7.01
CA THR A 169 28.85 7.78 6.89
C THR A 169 27.65 8.68 6.70
N VAL A 170 26.68 8.20 5.92
CA VAL A 170 25.40 8.87 5.70
C VAL A 170 24.25 7.93 6.02
N PHE A 171 23.18 8.49 6.57
CA PHE A 171 21.90 7.81 6.65
C PHE A 171 21.29 7.70 5.26
N ASP A 172 20.70 6.55 4.96
CA ASP A 172 19.76 6.46 3.85
C ASP A 172 18.42 7.08 4.28
N THR A 173 17.66 7.55 3.30
CA THR A 173 16.32 8.12 3.52
C THR A 173 15.29 7.33 2.73
N ASP A 174 14.04 7.30 3.19
CA ASP A 174 12.95 6.64 2.45
C ASP A 174 12.74 7.33 1.09
N HIS A 175 12.47 6.58 0.02
CA HIS A 175 12.12 7.20 -1.27
C HIS A 175 10.61 7.26 -1.46
N TYR A 176 10.08 8.46 -1.67
CA TYR A 176 8.68 8.66 -2.05
C TYR A 176 8.56 8.94 -3.54
N THR A 177 7.63 8.28 -4.23
CA THR A 177 7.46 8.37 -5.68
C THR A 177 6.10 8.91 -6.10
N SER A 178 6.04 9.57 -7.25
CA SER A 178 4.77 9.99 -7.87
C SER A 178 4.28 8.97 -8.89
N VAL A 179 2.97 8.96 -9.12
CA VAL A 179 2.29 7.98 -9.98
C VAL A 179 1.44 8.68 -11.04
N SER A 180 1.46 8.16 -12.27
CA SER A 180 0.51 8.53 -13.30
C SER A 180 -0.59 7.47 -13.37
N THR A 181 -1.82 7.88 -13.12
CA THR A 181 -2.99 7.01 -13.06
C THR A 181 -3.94 7.33 -14.21
N VAL A 182 -4.39 6.32 -14.93
CA VAL A 182 -5.55 6.43 -15.82
C VAL A 182 -6.74 5.72 -15.19
N LEU A 183 -7.87 6.42 -15.08
CA LEU A 183 -9.14 5.84 -14.67
C LEU A 183 -9.99 5.52 -15.91
N LEU A 184 -10.14 4.24 -16.22
CA LEU A 184 -11.00 3.71 -17.26
C LEU A 184 -12.40 3.40 -16.70
N ILE A 185 -13.43 3.97 -17.31
CA ILE A 185 -14.82 3.80 -16.89
C ILE A 185 -15.64 3.22 -18.04
N ASP A 186 -16.24 2.07 -17.79
CA ASP A 186 -17.13 1.41 -18.73
C ASP A 186 -18.49 2.14 -18.76
N ILE A 187 -18.93 2.52 -19.96
CA ILE A 187 -20.24 3.14 -20.22
C ILE A 187 -21.09 2.28 -21.17
N SER A 188 -20.72 1.02 -21.35
CA SER A 188 -21.42 0.06 -22.20
C SER A 188 -22.80 -0.32 -21.66
N HIS A 189 -23.63 -0.88 -22.53
CA HIS A 189 -24.99 -1.27 -22.19
C HIS A 189 -25.04 -2.32 -21.05
N SER A 190 -23.98 -3.11 -20.87
CA SER A 190 -23.88 -4.09 -19.79
C SER A 190 -23.98 -3.45 -18.39
N MET A 191 -23.56 -2.18 -18.27
CA MET A 191 -23.61 -1.40 -17.03
C MET A 191 -25.03 -1.03 -16.55
N ILE A 192 -26.06 -1.24 -17.37
CA ILE A 192 -27.49 -1.11 -16.98
C ILE A 192 -28.30 -2.38 -17.29
N LEU A 193 -27.64 -3.46 -17.73
CA LEU A 193 -28.31 -4.66 -18.21
C LEU A 193 -28.99 -5.41 -17.06
N TYR A 194 -30.14 -6.02 -17.36
CA TYR A 194 -30.99 -6.76 -16.41
C TYR A 194 -31.61 -5.90 -15.31
N GLY A 195 -31.72 -4.58 -15.53
CA GLY A 195 -32.34 -3.65 -14.58
C GLY A 195 -31.42 -3.28 -13.40
N GLU A 196 -30.16 -3.73 -13.43
CA GLU A 196 -29.16 -3.35 -12.44
C GLU A 196 -28.43 -2.08 -12.86
N ASP A 197 -28.53 -1.02 -12.07
CA ASP A 197 -27.78 0.23 -12.28
C ASP A 197 -26.35 0.11 -11.71
N ARG A 198 -25.42 -0.38 -12.53
CA ARG A 198 -23.99 -0.50 -12.18
C ARG A 198 -23.21 0.79 -12.50
N ILE A 199 -23.73 1.64 -13.40
CA ILE A 199 -23.09 2.91 -13.74
C ILE A 199 -23.12 3.90 -12.59
N THR A 200 -24.22 4.01 -11.85
CA THR A 200 -24.31 4.95 -10.71
C THR A 200 -23.27 4.66 -9.62
N PRO A 201 -23.11 3.42 -9.12
CA PRO A 201 -22.04 3.12 -8.17
C PRO A 201 -20.65 3.30 -8.79
N ALA A 202 -20.45 2.95 -10.07
CA ALA A 202 -19.19 3.20 -10.77
C ALA A 202 -18.80 4.68 -10.80
N LYS A 203 -19.75 5.58 -11.11
CA LYS A 203 -19.54 7.03 -11.06
C LYS A 203 -19.17 7.52 -9.66
N LYS A 204 -19.84 7.00 -8.63
CA LYS A 204 -19.53 7.36 -7.23
C LYS A 204 -18.11 6.96 -6.86
N VAL A 205 -17.70 5.74 -7.20
CA VAL A 205 -16.33 5.25 -6.98
C VAL A 205 -15.32 6.09 -7.76
N ALA A 206 -15.60 6.40 -9.04
CA ALA A 206 -14.74 7.22 -9.88
C ALA A 206 -14.52 8.63 -9.30
N MET A 207 -15.60 9.30 -8.89
CA MET A 207 -15.53 10.62 -8.27
C MET A 207 -14.77 10.58 -6.94
N ALA A 208 -15.09 9.61 -6.07
CA ALA A 208 -14.41 9.48 -4.77
C ALA A 208 -12.92 9.18 -4.93
N LEU A 209 -12.55 8.30 -5.86
CA LEU A 209 -11.15 7.97 -6.15
C LEU A 209 -10.40 9.15 -6.75
N SER A 210 -11.04 9.91 -7.63
CA SER A 210 -10.47 11.12 -8.23
C SER A 210 -10.19 12.17 -7.16
N GLU A 211 -11.15 12.42 -6.27
CA GLU A 211 -10.98 13.34 -5.16
C GLU A 211 -9.88 12.89 -4.19
N LEU A 212 -9.86 11.59 -3.83
CA LEU A 212 -8.82 11.02 -2.98
C LEU A 212 -7.42 11.22 -3.56
N ILE A 213 -7.24 10.92 -4.85
CA ILE A 213 -5.94 11.04 -5.53
C ILE A 213 -5.50 12.50 -5.55
N LEU A 214 -6.38 13.41 -5.97
CA LEU A 214 -6.04 14.83 -6.12
C LEU A 214 -5.76 15.53 -4.78
N THR A 215 -6.47 15.14 -3.71
CA THR A 215 -6.29 15.75 -2.37
C THR A 215 -5.14 15.14 -1.59
N SER A 216 -4.95 13.83 -1.66
CA SER A 216 -3.94 13.13 -0.85
C SER A 216 -2.58 13.05 -1.54
N TYR A 217 -2.54 13.10 -2.88
CA TYR A 217 -1.33 12.90 -3.67
C TYR A 217 -1.14 14.03 -4.70
N ALA A 218 -0.88 15.25 -4.22
CA ALA A 218 -0.79 16.46 -5.05
C ALA A 218 0.24 16.42 -6.21
N LYS A 219 1.19 15.48 -6.18
CA LYS A 219 2.22 15.30 -7.23
C LYS A 219 1.87 14.21 -8.25
N ASP A 220 0.75 13.53 -8.08
CA ASP A 220 0.29 12.50 -9.01
C ASP A 220 -0.44 13.11 -10.21
N SER A 221 -0.46 12.36 -11.31
CA SER A 221 -1.28 12.67 -12.49
C SER A 221 -2.48 11.73 -12.53
N LEU A 222 -3.65 12.28 -12.83
CA LEU A 222 -4.87 11.51 -13.08
C LEU A 222 -5.46 11.94 -14.42
N ASP A 223 -5.63 10.97 -15.32
CA ASP A 223 -6.36 11.15 -16.58
C ASP A 223 -7.57 10.19 -16.59
N ILE A 224 -8.71 10.63 -17.13
CA ILE A 224 -9.95 9.83 -17.12
C ILE A 224 -10.33 9.50 -18.56
N ILE A 225 -10.60 8.22 -18.81
CA ILE A 225 -11.07 7.72 -20.10
C ILE A 225 -12.38 6.98 -19.86
N VAL A 226 -13.38 7.25 -20.69
CA VAL A 226 -14.58 6.43 -20.78
C VAL A 226 -14.47 5.54 -22.01
N PHE A 227 -15.03 4.33 -21.93
CA PHE A 227 -15.03 3.41 -23.05
C PHE A 227 -16.37 2.68 -23.22
N GLY A 228 -16.75 2.53 -24.48
CA GLY A 228 -17.94 1.82 -24.96
C GLY A 228 -17.60 1.16 -26.29
N ASN A 229 -18.25 1.56 -27.39
CA ASN A 229 -17.81 1.17 -28.74
C ASN A 229 -16.43 1.76 -29.05
N GLU A 230 -16.23 3.00 -28.60
CA GLU A 230 -15.00 3.75 -28.70
C GLU A 230 -14.54 4.23 -27.31
N ALA A 231 -13.30 4.71 -27.19
CA ALA A 231 -12.69 5.22 -25.99
C ALA A 231 -12.17 6.65 -26.17
N TRP A 232 -12.56 7.54 -25.26
CA TRP A 232 -12.14 8.94 -25.31
C TRP A 232 -11.89 9.51 -23.90
N GLU A 233 -11.10 10.58 -23.86
CA GLU A 233 -10.77 11.29 -22.63
C GLU A 233 -11.89 12.24 -22.23
N ILE A 234 -12.12 12.35 -20.92
CA ILE A 234 -13.06 13.30 -20.32
C ILE A 234 -12.40 14.07 -19.18
N SER A 235 -13.00 15.19 -18.79
CA SER A 235 -12.58 15.89 -17.59
C SER A 235 -13.23 15.30 -16.35
N ILE A 236 -12.64 15.56 -15.18
CA ILE A 236 -13.22 15.17 -13.88
C ILE A 236 -14.63 15.76 -13.70
N ASN A 237 -14.87 16.97 -14.23
CA ASN A 237 -16.16 17.65 -14.16
C ASN A 237 -17.28 16.92 -14.92
N ASP A 238 -16.92 16.05 -15.86
CA ASP A 238 -17.87 15.28 -16.66
C ASP A 238 -18.36 14.01 -15.94
N LEU A 239 -17.64 13.55 -14.90
CA LEU A 239 -17.95 12.32 -14.17
C LEU A 239 -19.40 12.23 -13.67
N PRO A 240 -20.01 13.27 -13.06
CA PRO A 240 -21.39 13.19 -12.58
C PRO A 240 -22.40 12.96 -13.71
N TYR A 241 -22.10 13.50 -14.90
CA TYR A 241 -22.98 13.54 -16.06
C TYR A 241 -22.85 12.32 -16.98
N LEU A 242 -21.96 11.38 -16.65
CA LEU A 242 -21.82 10.14 -17.40
C LEU A 242 -23.13 9.35 -17.45
N LYS A 243 -23.44 8.90 -18.67
CA LYS A 243 -24.62 8.11 -19.00
C LYS A 243 -24.18 6.89 -19.79
N VAL A 244 -24.93 5.80 -19.61
CA VAL A 244 -24.77 4.61 -20.42
C VAL A 244 -25.46 4.82 -21.77
N GLY A 245 -24.82 4.36 -22.83
CA GLY A 245 -25.38 4.35 -24.18
C GLY A 245 -25.59 2.93 -24.71
N PRO A 246 -26.10 2.78 -25.95
CA PRO A 246 -26.21 1.51 -26.65
C PRO A 246 -24.83 1.06 -27.17
N TYR A 247 -23.84 1.02 -26.27
CA TYR A 247 -22.46 0.72 -26.57
C TYR A 247 -22.11 -0.70 -26.16
N HIS A 248 -21.14 -1.29 -26.85
CA HIS A 248 -20.47 -2.53 -26.46
C HIS A 248 -19.29 -2.21 -25.53
N THR A 249 -18.57 -3.23 -25.09
CA THR A 249 -17.49 -3.12 -24.11
C THR A 249 -16.12 -3.26 -24.80
N ASN A 250 -15.70 -2.26 -25.59
CA ASN A 250 -14.41 -2.30 -26.30
C ASN A 250 -13.23 -2.01 -25.35
N THR A 251 -12.87 -3.03 -24.58
CA THR A 251 -11.80 -2.93 -23.57
C THR A 251 -10.44 -2.74 -24.22
N LEU A 252 -10.22 -3.30 -25.41
CA LEU A 252 -9.00 -3.14 -26.19
C LEU A 252 -8.70 -1.67 -26.45
N GLN A 253 -9.65 -0.94 -27.05
CA GLN A 253 -9.45 0.46 -27.39
C GLN A 253 -9.29 1.34 -26.13
N GLY A 254 -10.02 1.02 -25.05
CA GLY A 254 -9.86 1.67 -23.74
C GLY A 254 -8.43 1.52 -23.20
N LEU A 255 -7.91 0.30 -23.18
CA LEU A 255 -6.54 0.01 -22.72
C LEU A 255 -5.48 0.60 -23.65
N GLU A 256 -5.66 0.56 -24.96
CA GLU A 256 -4.73 1.18 -25.93
C GLU A 256 -4.65 2.70 -25.71
N ARG A 257 -5.79 3.37 -25.56
CA ARG A 257 -5.83 4.82 -25.29
C ARG A 257 -5.16 5.14 -23.96
N ALA A 258 -5.45 4.38 -22.91
CA ALA A 258 -4.83 4.53 -21.60
C ALA A 258 -3.30 4.37 -21.67
N ARG A 259 -2.82 3.34 -22.38
CA ARG A 259 -1.38 3.12 -22.58
C ARG A 259 -0.72 4.26 -23.35
N HIS A 260 -1.36 4.77 -24.41
CA HIS A 260 -0.83 5.91 -25.17
C HIS A 260 -0.71 7.18 -24.30
N LEU A 261 -1.69 7.47 -23.45
CA LEU A 261 -1.61 8.59 -22.50
C LEU A 261 -0.47 8.39 -21.49
N LEU A 262 -0.44 7.23 -20.84
CA LEU A 262 0.58 6.90 -19.85
C LEU A 262 1.99 6.96 -20.46
N GLN A 263 2.19 6.51 -21.69
CA GLN A 263 3.50 6.56 -22.36
C GLN A 263 4.03 7.99 -22.52
N ARG A 264 3.17 8.97 -22.79
CA ARG A 264 3.55 10.39 -22.95
C ARG A 264 3.94 11.06 -21.62
N LYS A 265 3.51 10.51 -20.49
CA LYS A 265 3.77 11.05 -19.16
C LYS A 265 5.15 10.58 -18.66
N LYS A 266 5.95 11.53 -18.15
CA LYS A 266 7.32 11.28 -17.62
C LYS A 266 7.31 10.81 -16.15
N PHE A 267 6.47 9.81 -15.84
CA PHE A 267 6.40 9.19 -14.52
C PHE A 267 7.02 7.79 -14.59
N SER A 268 7.79 7.39 -13.57
CA SER A 268 8.34 6.02 -13.49
C SER A 268 7.27 4.98 -13.18
N ASN A 269 6.22 5.40 -12.47
CA ASN A 269 5.08 4.57 -12.10
C ASN A 269 3.85 4.97 -12.90
N LYS A 270 3.21 3.97 -13.51
CA LYS A 270 2.09 4.14 -14.41
C LYS A 270 1.09 3.03 -14.10
N GLN A 271 -0.16 3.40 -13.86
CA GLN A 271 -1.21 2.44 -13.50
C GLN A 271 -2.53 2.78 -14.20
N ILE A 272 -3.36 1.75 -14.35
CA ILE A 272 -4.69 1.85 -14.94
C ILE A 272 -5.66 1.25 -13.93
N PHE A 273 -6.63 2.05 -13.46
CA PHE A 273 -7.81 1.54 -12.75
C PHE A 273 -8.94 1.41 -13.74
N MET A 274 -9.56 0.23 -13.80
CA MET A 274 -10.70 -0.01 -14.68
C MET A 274 -11.93 -0.36 -13.86
N ILE A 275 -13.02 0.37 -14.09
CA ILE A 275 -14.33 0.12 -13.50
C ILE A 275 -15.25 -0.41 -14.61
N THR A 276 -15.63 -1.68 -14.52
CA THR A 276 -16.47 -2.40 -15.49
C THR A 276 -17.29 -3.48 -14.77
N ASP A 277 -18.34 -4.00 -15.41
CA ASP A 277 -19.17 -5.09 -14.88
C ASP A 277 -18.62 -6.50 -15.16
N GLY A 278 -17.38 -6.60 -15.68
CA GLY A 278 -16.65 -7.86 -15.77
C GLY A 278 -17.04 -8.74 -16.97
N LYS A 279 -17.66 -8.16 -18.00
CA LYS A 279 -17.79 -8.79 -19.34
C LYS A 279 -16.81 -8.16 -20.33
N PRO A 280 -15.48 -8.31 -20.15
CA PRO A 280 -14.53 -7.75 -21.09
C PRO A 280 -14.76 -8.40 -22.45
N SER A 281 -15.08 -7.59 -23.46
CA SER A 281 -15.14 -8.03 -24.84
C SER A 281 -13.94 -7.46 -25.61
N CYS A 282 -13.24 -8.32 -26.34
CA CYS A 282 -12.21 -7.92 -27.27
C CYS A 282 -12.82 -8.00 -28.67
N MET A 283 -13.44 -6.91 -29.14
CA MET A 283 -13.85 -6.84 -30.54
C MET A 283 -12.67 -6.31 -31.35
N ILE A 284 -12.20 -7.12 -32.30
CA ILE A 284 -11.15 -6.79 -33.28
C ILE A 284 -11.81 -6.12 -34.48
#